data_AF-A0A291EZG1-F1
#
_entry.id   AF-A0A291EZG1-F1
#
_cell.length_a   1.000
_cell.length_b   1.000
_cell.length_c   1.000
_cell.angle_alpha   90.00
_cell.angle_beta   90.00
_cell.angle_gamma   90.00
#
_symmetry.space_group_name_H-M   'P 1'
#
loop_
_entity.id
_entity.type
_entity.pdbx_description
1 polymer ?
#
loop_
_entity_poly.entity_id
_entity_poly.type
_entity_poly.pdbx_seq_one_letter_code
_entity_poly.pdbx_strand_id
1 'polypeptide(L)'
;MDKSKRPFLKSKRPFLKSKRSFRRRLPRIQPGDRIDYRNMSLICRFISEHGKILSRRVNKLTLKQQRLITSAIKQARILSSLPFINNENPLESKKYNKYKWTRRDYYRRKKKGKKKVEGARERQKNRLTLSFT
;
A
#
# COMPACT_ATOMS: atom_id res chain seq x y z
N MET A 1 -25.25 56.35 37.58
CA MET A 1 -24.16 56.01 36.65
C MET A 1 -24.30 54.55 36.23
N ASP A 2 -25.18 54.26 35.26
CA ASP A 2 -25.44 52.88 34.82
C ASP A 2 -24.46 52.47 33.71
N LYS A 3 -23.60 51.51 34.05
CA LYS A 3 -22.62 50.92 33.13
C LYS A 3 -23.35 49.89 32.26
N SER A 4 -23.76 50.33 31.07
CA SER A 4 -24.38 49.48 30.05
C SER A 4 -23.46 48.30 29.69
N LYS A 5 -23.91 47.09 30.05
CA LYS A 5 -23.32 45.82 29.58
C LYS A 5 -23.62 45.68 28.09
N ARG A 6 -22.71 46.09 27.21
CA ARG A 6 -22.81 45.83 25.78
C ARG A 6 -22.78 44.31 25.54
N PRO A 7 -23.81 43.69 24.92
CA PRO A 7 -23.74 42.26 24.62
C PRO A 7 -22.69 42.03 23.55
N PHE A 8 -21.75 41.13 23.82
CA PHE A 8 -20.77 40.66 22.84
C PHE A 8 -21.51 39.93 21.71
N LEU A 9 -21.86 40.64 20.64
CA LEU A 9 -22.47 40.07 19.45
C LEU A 9 -21.44 39.19 18.75
N LYS A 10 -21.45 37.90 19.09
CA LYS A 10 -20.63 36.86 18.47
C LYS A 10 -21.06 36.76 17.00
N SER A 11 -20.29 37.38 16.10
CA SER A 11 -20.56 37.31 14.67
C SER A 11 -20.60 35.83 14.25
N LYS A 12 -21.80 35.35 13.91
CA LYS A 12 -21.98 34.03 13.31
C LYS A 12 -21.49 34.13 11.87
N ARG A 13 -20.16 34.18 11.67
CA ARG A 13 -19.58 33.93 10.35
C ARG A 13 -20.00 32.51 9.97
N PRO A 14 -20.88 32.30 8.97
CA PRO A 14 -21.19 30.94 8.56
C PRO A 14 -19.87 30.37 8.06
N PHE A 15 -19.42 29.30 8.71
CA PHE A 15 -18.27 28.56 8.21
C PHE A 15 -18.69 27.96 6.86
N LEU A 16 -18.45 28.71 5.78
CA LEU A 16 -18.65 28.27 4.40
C LEU A 16 -17.61 27.18 4.15
N LYS A 17 -17.94 25.97 4.59
CA LYS A 17 -17.17 24.77 4.33
C LYS A 17 -17.13 24.66 2.81
N SER A 18 -15.95 24.85 2.21
CA SER A 18 -15.79 24.69 0.78
C SER A 18 -16.42 23.36 0.40
N LYS A 19 -17.29 23.34 -0.60
CA LYS A 19 -17.86 22.09 -1.13
C LYS A 19 -16.72 21.34 -1.81
N ARG A 20 -15.84 20.77 -1.00
CA ARG A 20 -14.78 19.87 -1.43
C ARG A 20 -15.53 18.78 -2.17
N SER A 21 -15.39 18.76 -3.50
CA SER A 21 -16.09 17.79 -4.31
C SER A 21 -15.79 16.43 -3.71
N PHE A 22 -16.85 15.73 -3.27
CA PHE A 22 -16.70 14.33 -2.92
C PHE A 22 -16.26 13.66 -4.21
N ARG A 23 -14.94 13.55 -4.43
CA ARG A 23 -14.38 12.71 -5.48
C ARG A 23 -14.73 11.28 -5.09
N ARG A 24 -15.95 10.89 -5.43
CA ARG A 24 -16.45 9.53 -5.28
C ARG A 24 -15.57 8.69 -6.19
N ARG A 25 -14.60 7.99 -5.61
CA ARG A 25 -13.82 7.02 -6.36
C ARG A 25 -14.78 5.94 -6.84
N LEU A 26 -14.64 5.55 -8.11
CA LEU A 26 -15.49 4.56 -8.73
C LEU A 26 -15.45 3.23 -7.95
N PRO A 27 -16.58 2.52 -7.83
CA PRO A 27 -16.63 1.22 -7.19
C PRO A 27 -15.75 0.22 -7.94
N ARG A 28 -15.22 -0.77 -7.23
CA ARG A 28 -14.28 -1.76 -7.80
C ARG A 28 -14.99 -2.85 -8.63
N ILE A 29 -16.31 -2.93 -8.57
CA ILE A 29 -17.16 -3.90 -9.28
C ILE A 29 -17.95 -3.14 -10.35
N GLN A 30 -17.97 -3.67 -11.57
CA GLN A 30 -18.76 -3.09 -12.65
C GLN A 30 -20.22 -3.58 -12.60
N PRO A 31 -21.19 -2.77 -13.03
CA PRO A 31 -22.58 -3.20 -13.16
C PRO A 31 -22.68 -4.25 -14.30
N GLY A 32 -22.60 -5.53 -13.95
CA GLY A 32 -22.60 -6.64 -14.91
C GLY A 32 -21.91 -7.90 -14.36
N ASP A 33 -21.01 -7.71 -13.39
CA ASP A 33 -20.31 -8.83 -12.76
C ASP A 33 -21.28 -9.66 -11.91
N ARG A 34 -21.42 -10.96 -12.24
CA ARG A 34 -22.16 -11.93 -11.44
C ARG A 34 -21.32 -12.35 -10.22
N ILE A 35 -21.85 -12.08 -9.02
CA ILE A 35 -21.17 -12.35 -7.76
C ILE A 35 -21.56 -13.74 -7.27
N ASP A 36 -20.78 -14.74 -7.67
CA ASP A 36 -20.96 -16.15 -7.32
C ASP A 36 -19.76 -16.69 -6.55
N TYR A 37 -19.99 -17.71 -5.69
CA TYR A 37 -18.93 -18.41 -4.96
C TYR A 37 -17.91 -19.12 -5.87
N ARG A 38 -18.26 -19.38 -7.14
CA ARG A 38 -17.37 -20.01 -8.13
C ARG A 38 -16.30 -19.03 -8.66
N ASN A 39 -16.58 -17.73 -8.61
CA ASN A 39 -15.72 -16.70 -9.18
C ASN A 39 -14.61 -16.29 -8.19
N MET A 40 -13.61 -17.14 -8.03
CA MET A 40 -12.48 -16.93 -7.11
C MET A 40 -11.73 -15.62 -7.35
N SER A 41 -11.53 -15.24 -8.61
CA SER A 41 -10.80 -14.01 -8.98
C SER A 41 -11.46 -12.74 -8.42
N LEU A 42 -12.79 -12.68 -8.44
CA LEU A 42 -13.57 -11.58 -7.89
C LEU A 42 -13.55 -11.64 -6.36
N ILE A 43 -13.78 -12.81 -5.79
CA ILE A 43 -13.89 -12.99 -4.35
C ILE A 43 -12.58 -12.69 -3.63
N CYS A 44 -11.45 -13.17 -4.15
CA CYS A 44 -10.12 -12.97 -3.55
C CYS A 44 -9.74 -11.48 -3.40
N ARG A 45 -10.27 -10.58 -4.25
CA ARG A 45 -10.05 -9.13 -4.11
C ARG A 45 -10.69 -8.51 -2.87
N PHE A 46 -11.69 -9.17 -2.29
CA PHE A 46 -12.46 -8.66 -1.14
C PHE A 46 -12.05 -9.32 0.18
N ILE A 47 -11.00 -10.15 0.15
CA ILE A 47 -10.45 -10.85 1.30
C ILE A 47 -9.06 -10.29 1.60
N SER A 48 -8.71 -10.24 2.88
CA SER A 48 -7.38 -9.88 3.37
C SER A 48 -6.39 -11.02 3.14
N GLU A 49 -5.08 -10.73 3.17
CA GLU A 49 -4.01 -11.74 3.18
C GLU A 49 -4.25 -12.80 4.29
N HIS A 50 -4.84 -12.41 5.42
CA HIS A 50 -5.17 -13.31 6.55
C HIS A 50 -6.42 -14.18 6.34
N GLY A 51 -7.09 -14.08 5.18
CA GLY A 51 -8.34 -14.76 4.92
C GLY A 51 -9.58 -14.05 5.47
N LYS A 52 -9.46 -12.90 6.16
CA LYS A 52 -10.61 -12.13 6.72
C LYS A 52 -11.35 -11.32 5.65
N ILE A 53 -12.68 -11.20 5.78
CA ILE A 53 -13.51 -10.41 4.85
C ILE A 53 -13.27 -8.91 5.09
N LEU A 54 -12.96 -8.16 4.04
CA LEU A 54 -12.78 -6.71 4.11
C LEU A 54 -14.13 -5.99 4.29
N SER A 55 -14.11 -4.90 5.07
CA SER A 55 -15.32 -4.12 5.33
C SER A 55 -15.80 -3.35 4.09
N ARG A 56 -17.10 -3.05 4.05
CA ARG A 56 -17.72 -2.25 2.97
C ARG A 56 -17.02 -0.91 2.73
N ARG A 57 -16.54 -0.25 3.80
CA ARG A 57 -15.87 1.06 3.73
C ARG A 57 -14.53 0.98 2.98
N VAL A 58 -13.82 -0.13 3.14
CA VAL A 58 -12.56 -0.41 2.44
C VAL A 58 -12.82 -0.77 0.98
N ASN A 59 -13.78 -1.67 0.74
CA ASN A 59 -14.11 -2.16 -0.59
C ASN A 59 -14.86 -1.12 -1.45
N LYS A 60 -15.48 -0.12 -0.82
CA LYS A 60 -16.30 0.94 -1.46
C LYS A 60 -17.44 0.38 -2.30
N LEU A 61 -18.16 -0.58 -1.72
CA LEU A 61 -19.30 -1.24 -2.36
C LEU A 61 -20.64 -0.71 -1.84
N THR A 62 -21.68 -0.93 -2.63
CA THR A 62 -23.06 -0.79 -2.15
C THR A 62 -23.36 -1.83 -1.08
N LEU A 63 -24.37 -1.58 -0.24
CA LEU A 63 -24.76 -2.53 0.81
C LEU A 63 -25.22 -3.86 0.22
N LYS A 64 -25.98 -3.82 -0.88
CA LYS A 64 -26.46 -5.01 -1.60
C LYS A 64 -25.29 -5.87 -2.11
N GLN A 65 -24.33 -5.25 -2.79
CA GLN A 65 -23.13 -5.95 -3.28
C GLN A 65 -22.33 -6.58 -2.14
N GLN A 66 -22.11 -5.84 -1.05
CA GLN A 66 -21.38 -6.39 0.10
C GLN A 66 -22.09 -7.62 0.69
N ARG A 67 -23.42 -7.61 0.81
CA ARG A 67 -24.20 -8.76 1.29
C ARG A 67 -24.02 -9.98 0.38
N LEU A 68 -24.12 -9.78 -0.94
CA LEU A 68 -23.91 -10.85 -1.93
C LEU A 68 -22.50 -11.44 -1.82
N ILE A 69 -21.47 -10.59 -1.73
CA ILE A 69 -20.07 -11.02 -1.57
C ILE A 69 -19.88 -11.78 -0.26
N THR A 70 -20.45 -11.31 0.84
CA THR A 70 -20.32 -12.01 2.12
C THR A 70 -20.94 -13.40 2.08
N SER A 71 -22.09 -13.56 1.42
CA SER A 71 -22.71 -14.88 1.23
C SER A 71 -21.86 -15.78 0.34
N ALA A 72 -21.37 -15.26 -0.78
CA ALA A 72 -20.50 -15.99 -1.70
C ALA A 72 -19.19 -16.45 -1.05
N ILE A 73 -18.55 -15.59 -0.24
CA ILE A 73 -17.34 -15.94 0.52
C ILE A 73 -17.63 -17.04 1.53
N LYS A 74 -18.75 -16.95 2.25
CA LYS A 74 -19.13 -17.97 3.24
C LYS A 74 -19.36 -19.33 2.57
N GLN A 75 -20.06 -19.35 1.44
CA GLN A 75 -20.24 -20.56 0.64
C GLN A 75 -18.89 -21.14 0.17
N ALA A 76 -18.02 -20.30 -0.40
CA ALA A 76 -16.69 -20.74 -0.85
C ALA A 76 -15.81 -21.30 0.28
N ARG A 77 -15.94 -20.79 1.52
CA ARG A 77 -15.24 -21.32 2.69
C ARG A 77 -15.78 -22.69 3.12
N ILE A 78 -17.09 -22.88 3.09
CA ILE A 78 -17.72 -24.19 3.41
C ILE A 78 -17.28 -25.24 2.39
N LEU A 79 -17.17 -24.84 1.12
CA LEU A 79 -16.69 -25.69 0.03
C LEU A 79 -15.15 -25.80 -0.06
N SER A 80 -14.41 -25.39 0.97
CA SER A 80 -12.94 -25.46 1.05
C SER A 80 -12.18 -24.74 -0.08
N SER A 81 -12.85 -23.87 -0.84
CA SER A 81 -12.21 -23.05 -1.87
C SER A 81 -11.45 -21.87 -1.28
N LEU A 82 -11.79 -21.48 -0.05
CA LEU A 82 -11.11 -20.41 0.70
C LEU A 82 -10.83 -20.82 2.15
N PRO A 83 -9.63 -20.49 2.67
CA PRO A 83 -9.28 -20.76 4.06
C PRO A 83 -10.01 -19.83 5.03
N PHE A 84 -10.29 -20.32 6.24
CA PHE A 84 -10.85 -19.52 7.34
C PHE A 84 -9.80 -18.63 8.00
N ILE A 85 -8.57 -19.14 8.13
CA ILE A 85 -7.44 -18.48 8.79
C ILE A 85 -6.19 -18.77 7.97
N ASN A 86 -5.45 -17.72 7.59
CA ASN A 86 -4.11 -17.86 7.05
C ASN A 86 -3.10 -17.50 8.14
N ASN A 87 -2.33 -18.50 8.57
CA ASN A 87 -1.31 -18.36 9.63
C ASN A 87 -0.02 -17.70 9.13
N GLU A 88 0.11 -17.53 7.82
CA GLU A 88 1.24 -16.87 7.20
C GLU A 88 1.27 -15.40 7.62
N ASN A 89 2.36 -14.97 8.26
CA ASN A 89 2.63 -13.57 8.54
C ASN A 89 3.39 -12.97 7.34
N PRO A 90 2.72 -12.24 6.42
CA PRO A 90 3.38 -11.65 5.26
C PRO A 90 4.47 -10.64 5.64
N LEU A 91 4.48 -10.16 6.89
CA LEU A 91 5.54 -9.29 7.40
C LEU A 91 6.88 -10.02 7.59
N GLU A 92 6.86 -11.32 7.91
CA GLU A 92 8.09 -12.12 8.00
C GLU A 92 8.67 -12.40 6.60
N SER A 93 7.82 -12.76 5.64
CA SER A 93 8.25 -13.02 4.25
C SER A 93 8.75 -11.76 3.53
N LYS A 94 8.14 -10.58 3.80
CA LYS A 94 8.61 -9.28 3.28
C LYS A 94 9.94 -8.85 3.92
N LYS A 95 10.18 -9.12 5.21
CA LYS A 95 11.48 -8.89 5.86
C LYS A 95 12.58 -9.71 5.18
N TYR A 96 12.37 -11.00 4.96
CA TYR A 96 13.37 -11.88 4.32
C TYR A 96 13.72 -11.45 2.89
N ASN A 97 12.72 -11.06 2.09
CA ASN A 97 12.97 -10.60 0.71
C ASN A 97 13.60 -9.20 0.64
N LYS A 98 13.37 -8.32 1.62
CA LYS A 98 13.96 -6.96 1.67
C LYS A 98 15.48 -6.97 1.81
N TYR A 99 16.05 -7.98 2.46
CA TYR A 99 17.51 -8.11 2.65
C TYR A 99 18.17 -9.10 1.68
N LYS A 100 17.42 -9.62 0.72
CA LYS A 100 17.94 -10.59 -0.26
C LYS A 100 18.69 -9.85 -1.38
N TRP A 101 20.01 -9.79 -1.25
CA TRP A 101 20.88 -9.26 -2.29
C TRP A 101 20.66 -10.01 -3.61
N THR A 102 20.36 -9.30 -4.69
CA THR A 102 20.29 -9.95 -5.99
C THR A 102 21.71 -10.26 -6.49
N ARG A 103 21.84 -11.30 -7.32
CA ARG A 103 23.12 -11.67 -7.96
C ARG A 103 23.73 -10.48 -8.72
N ARG A 104 22.87 -9.62 -9.31
CA ARG A 104 23.26 -8.35 -9.96
C ARG A 104 23.86 -7.34 -9.00
N ASP A 105 23.30 -7.19 -7.79
CA ASP A 105 23.80 -6.23 -6.79
C ASP A 105 25.16 -6.65 -6.23
N TYR A 106 25.38 -7.96 -6.05
CA TYR A 106 26.67 -8.52 -5.66
C TYR A 106 27.78 -8.22 -6.70
N TYR A 107 27.55 -8.54 -7.97
CA TYR A 107 28.54 -8.27 -9.03
C TYR A 107 28.79 -6.77 -9.24
N ARG A 108 27.76 -5.92 -9.09
CA ARG A 108 27.89 -4.45 -9.18
C ARG A 108 28.80 -3.89 -8.08
N ARG A 109 28.67 -4.40 -6.86
CA ARG A 109 29.53 -4.02 -5.72
C ARG A 109 30.97 -4.47 -5.94
N LYS A 110 31.19 -5.70 -6.43
CA LYS A 110 32.52 -6.25 -6.75
C LYS A 110 33.22 -5.43 -7.86
N LYS A 111 32.48 -4.99 -8.88
CA LYS A 111 33.00 -4.16 -9.98
C LYS A 111 33.36 -2.73 -9.53
N LYS A 112 32.59 -2.13 -8.62
CA LYS A 112 32.91 -0.83 -7.99
C LYS A 112 34.17 -0.90 -7.11
N GLY A 113 34.38 -2.01 -6.39
CA GLY A 113 35.59 -2.24 -5.61
C GLY A 113 36.85 -2.28 -6.47
N LYS A 114 36.83 -3.04 -7.58
CA LYS A 114 37.97 -3.14 -8.51
C LYS A 114 38.35 -1.78 -9.13
N LYS A 115 37.38 -1.01 -9.61
CA LYS A 115 37.63 0.35 -10.16
C LYS A 115 38.29 1.30 -9.15
N LYS A 116 37.96 1.20 -7.86
CA LYS A 116 38.59 2.01 -6.81
C LYS A 116 40.07 1.65 -6.61
N VAL A 117 40.39 0.36 -6.63
CA VAL A 117 41.77 -0.12 -6.46
C VAL A 117 42.64 0.23 -7.66
N GLU A 118 42.10 0.08 -8.87
CA GLU A 118 42.78 0.47 -10.12
C GLU A 118 43.07 1.98 -10.14
N GLY A 119 42.08 2.82 -9.84
CA GLY A 119 42.29 4.27 -9.77
C GLY A 119 43.26 4.71 -8.67
N ALA A 120 43.37 3.97 -7.55
CA ALA A 120 44.36 4.24 -6.51
C ALA A 120 45.79 3.89 -6.96
N ARG A 121 45.96 2.77 -7.69
CA ARG A 121 47.25 2.36 -8.28
C ARG A 121 47.72 3.33 -9.36
N GLU A 122 46.80 3.82 -10.18
CA GLU A 122 47.09 4.79 -11.24
C GLU A 122 47.53 6.15 -10.65
N ARG A 123 46.88 6.60 -9.57
CA ARG A 123 47.30 7.79 -8.81
C ARG A 123 48.68 7.63 -8.17
N GLN A 124 49.03 6.45 -7.66
CA GLN A 124 50.37 6.17 -7.12
C GLN A 124 51.43 6.18 -8.23
N LYS A 125 51.14 5.58 -9.38
CA LYS A 125 52.05 5.59 -10.54
C LYS A 125 52.30 7.01 -11.05
N ASN A 126 51.25 7.81 -11.23
CA ASN A 126 51.37 9.19 -11.71
C ASN A 126 52.12 10.09 -10.71
N ARG A 127 52.02 9.80 -9.41
CA ARG A 127 52.74 10.53 -8.35
C ARG A 127 54.23 10.17 -8.30
N LEU A 128 54.60 8.95 -8.69
CA LEU A 128 56.00 8.50 -8.79
C LEU A 128 56.66 8.98 -10.09
N THR A 129 55.92 9.14 -11.19
CA THR A 129 56.48 9.65 -12.46
C THR A 129 56.76 11.15 -12.43
N LEU A 130 56.01 11.93 -11.63
CA LEU A 130 56.20 13.38 -11.45
C LEU A 130 57.36 13.73 -10.50
N SER A 131 57.96 12.76 -9.81
CA SER A 131 59.10 12.97 -8.91
C SER A 131 60.46 12.69 -9.55
N PHE A 132 60.51 12.35 -10.84
CA PHE A 132 61.72 12.07 -11.62
C PHE A 132 61.95 13.04 -12.80
N THR A 133 61.14 14.10 -12.89
CA THR A 133 61.29 15.24 -13.82
C THR A 133 61.65 16.49 -13.03
#